data_AF-A0A1Z5KGY5-F1
#
_entry.id   AF-A0A1Z5KGY5-F1
#
_cell.length_a   1.000
_cell.length_b   1.000
_cell.length_c   1.000
_cell.angle_alpha   90.00
_cell.angle_beta   90.00
_cell.angle_gamma   90.00
#
_symmetry.space_group_name_H-M   'P 1'
#
loop_
_entity.id
_entity.type
_entity.pdbx_description
1 polymer ?
#
loop_
_entity_poly.entity_id
_entity_poly.type
_entity_poly.pdbx_seq_one_letter_code
_entity_poly.pdbx_strand_id
1 'polypeptide(L)'
;MAYPLQHIPMDDTIINLFETHVGELGAIDVAKDYLDALFSLANSCWNSAYEWEVREVWEKSLSHYLELLRLDVGHHCETRFRVPFILLYLNRDDDAYCFMRYWLNFGAEDDDTILARHASYCQGDWLYPVEPDCRSNDIAEESSSKLEETHYTLPHLVALAIIKMRIVATGKAISETLDFTFQETACKNVEEVRPIVQEFLFGFDINSQRQQLDTILDLIHHGDPSLLSTILESIHISETRRPVELVDALNYHNGSFKDFILLNSLRSFLRVPGAIDILRQRG
;
A
#
# COMPACT_ATOMS: atom_id res chain seq x y z
N MET A 1 18.35 8.02 -36.27
CA MET A 1 16.97 8.45 -36.58
C MET A 1 16.13 7.90 -35.45
N ALA A 2 15.51 8.74 -34.62
CA ALA A 2 14.70 8.26 -33.50
C ALA A 2 13.28 7.98 -34.02
N TYR A 3 12.79 6.76 -33.84
CA TYR A 3 11.41 6.40 -34.12
C TYR A 3 10.56 6.61 -32.86
N PRO A 4 9.32 7.11 -32.97
CA PRO A 4 8.38 7.07 -31.86
C PRO A 4 8.22 5.62 -31.36
N LEU A 5 8.11 5.40 -30.05
CA LEU A 5 7.96 4.05 -29.46
C LEU A 5 6.68 3.33 -29.93
N GLN A 6 5.69 4.07 -30.46
CA GLN A 6 4.47 3.54 -31.07
C GLN A 6 4.67 3.03 -32.51
N HIS A 7 5.79 3.36 -33.15
CA HIS A 7 6.04 3.09 -34.56
C HIS A 7 7.47 2.57 -34.76
N ILE A 8 7.82 1.48 -34.07
CA ILE A 8 9.15 0.86 -34.20
C ILE A 8 9.12 -0.13 -35.36
N PRO A 9 10.01 -0.01 -36.36
CA PRO A 9 10.18 -1.04 -37.38
C PRO A 9 10.84 -2.29 -36.77
N MET A 10 10.15 -3.44 -36.83
CA MET A 10 10.67 -4.76 -36.45
C MET A 10 10.18 -5.81 -37.47
N ASP A 11 11.13 -6.56 -38.05
CA ASP A 11 10.87 -7.68 -38.97
C ASP A 11 9.78 -7.39 -40.03
N ASP A 12 9.98 -6.33 -40.82
CA ASP A 12 9.08 -5.85 -41.87
C ASP A 12 7.70 -5.35 -41.41
N THR A 13 7.48 -5.19 -40.10
CA THR A 13 6.26 -4.63 -39.51
C THR A 13 6.55 -3.39 -38.66
N ILE A 14 5.53 -2.57 -38.44
CA ILE A 14 5.57 -1.45 -37.50
C ILE A 14 4.82 -1.90 -36.25
N ILE A 15 5.50 -1.93 -35.11
CA ILE A 15 4.93 -2.34 -33.83
C ILE A 15 4.79 -1.16 -32.86
N ASN A 16 3.79 -1.27 -31.98
CA ASN A 16 3.58 -0.38 -30.86
C ASN A 16 4.10 -1.03 -29.58
N LEU A 17 5.24 -0.58 -29.06
CA LEU A 17 5.87 -1.21 -27.90
C LEU A 17 5.00 -1.17 -26.63
N PHE A 18 4.09 -0.21 -26.52
CA PHE A 18 3.17 -0.08 -25.38
C PHE A 18 2.03 -1.12 -25.37
N GLU A 19 1.89 -1.86 -26.47
CA GLU A 19 0.90 -2.91 -26.67
C GLU A 19 1.54 -4.29 -26.90
N THR A 20 2.70 -4.36 -27.58
CA THR A 20 3.32 -5.64 -27.94
C THR A 20 4.32 -6.18 -26.92
N HIS A 21 4.87 -5.34 -26.03
CA HIS A 21 5.87 -5.72 -25.03
C HIS A 21 5.44 -5.31 -23.60
N VAL A 22 4.14 -5.39 -23.33
CA VAL A 22 3.58 -5.10 -22.00
C VAL A 22 4.08 -6.14 -21.00
N GLY A 23 4.59 -5.67 -19.87
CA GLY A 23 5.13 -6.49 -18.79
C GLY A 23 6.65 -6.67 -18.86
N GLU A 24 7.27 -6.45 -20.03
CA GLU A 24 8.71 -6.64 -20.26
C GLU A 24 9.38 -5.45 -20.98
N LEU A 25 8.71 -4.29 -21.04
CA LEU A 25 9.17 -3.16 -21.84
C LEU A 25 10.59 -2.70 -21.46
N GLY A 26 11.00 -2.87 -20.19
CA GLY A 26 12.34 -2.52 -19.71
C GLY A 26 13.46 -3.38 -20.28
N ALA A 27 13.15 -4.54 -20.87
CA ALA A 27 14.11 -5.36 -21.61
C ALA A 27 14.54 -4.72 -22.94
N ILE A 28 13.78 -3.73 -23.44
CA ILE A 28 14.04 -3.04 -24.70
C ILE A 28 14.83 -1.76 -24.44
N ASP A 29 16.08 -1.72 -24.92
CA ASP A 29 17.00 -0.60 -24.65
C ASP A 29 16.43 0.78 -25.00
N VAL A 30 15.72 0.90 -26.13
CA VAL A 30 15.15 2.19 -26.57
C VAL A 30 13.98 2.67 -25.69
N ALA A 31 13.36 1.78 -24.91
CA ALA A 31 12.24 2.12 -24.03
C ALA A 31 12.68 2.48 -22.61
N LYS A 32 13.94 2.24 -22.23
CA LYS A 32 14.48 2.54 -20.90
C LYS A 32 14.35 4.02 -20.55
N ASP A 33 14.75 4.91 -21.46
CA ASP A 33 14.63 6.36 -21.27
C ASP A 33 13.18 6.80 -21.00
N TYR A 34 12.20 6.13 -21.62
CA TYR A 34 10.79 6.41 -21.39
C TYR A 34 10.34 5.94 -20.00
N LEU A 35 10.72 4.72 -19.59
CA LEU A 35 10.37 4.19 -18.27
C LEU A 35 11.01 5.04 -17.16
N ASP A 36 12.27 5.44 -17.31
CA ASP A 36 12.97 6.32 -16.36
C ASP A 36 12.30 7.70 -16.27
N ALA A 37 11.86 8.26 -17.41
CA ALA A 37 11.11 9.50 -17.44
C ALA A 37 9.74 9.36 -16.76
N LEU A 38 9.02 8.25 -16.99
CA LEU A 38 7.73 7.96 -16.36
C LEU A 38 7.88 7.73 -14.85
N PHE A 39 8.93 7.03 -14.40
CA PHE A 39 9.27 6.87 -12.99
C PHE A 39 9.63 8.20 -12.33
N SER A 40 10.41 9.04 -13.00
CA SER A 40 10.74 10.39 -12.54
C SER A 40 9.49 11.27 -12.40
N LEU A 41 8.55 11.16 -13.36
CA LEU A 41 7.27 11.86 -13.31
C LEU A 41 6.38 11.34 -12.16
N ALA A 42 6.30 10.02 -11.97
CA ALA A 42 5.59 9.40 -10.86
C ALA A 42 6.14 9.87 -9.51
N ASN A 43 7.46 9.85 -9.34
CA ASN A 43 8.13 10.35 -8.14
C ASN A 43 7.87 11.85 -7.88
N SER A 44 7.88 12.66 -8.94
CA SER A 44 7.57 14.10 -8.83
C SER A 44 6.13 14.34 -8.40
N CYS A 45 5.18 13.55 -8.93
CA CYS A 45 3.78 13.59 -8.51
C CYS A 45 3.63 13.11 -7.05
N TRP A 46 4.28 12.02 -6.65
CA TRP A 46 4.31 11.55 -5.26
C TRP A 46 4.80 12.65 -4.31
N ASN A 47 5.95 13.27 -4.59
CA ASN A 47 6.52 14.31 -3.72
C ASN A 47 5.56 15.51 -3.59
N SER A 48 4.96 15.92 -4.71
CA SER A 48 3.97 17.01 -4.73
C SER A 48 2.70 16.63 -3.95
N ALA A 49 2.21 15.40 -4.12
CA ALA A 49 1.03 14.91 -3.41
C ALA A 49 1.27 14.80 -1.89
N TYR A 50 2.48 14.38 -1.49
CA TYR A 50 2.88 14.29 -0.08
C TYR A 50 3.00 15.68 0.57
N GLU A 51 3.53 16.67 -0.15
CA GLU A 51 3.69 18.04 0.35
C GLU A 51 2.36 18.78 0.48
N TRP A 52 1.51 18.65 -0.53
CA TRP A 52 0.29 19.45 -0.66
C TRP A 52 -0.99 18.71 -0.27
N GLU A 53 -0.93 17.38 -0.10
CA GLU A 53 -2.06 16.50 0.25
C GLU A 53 -3.26 16.64 -0.71
N VAL A 54 -2.98 16.88 -1.99
CA VAL A 54 -4.00 17.04 -3.03
C VAL A 54 -4.36 15.69 -3.62
N ARG A 55 -5.64 15.30 -3.49
CA ARG A 55 -6.17 14.00 -3.94
C ARG A 55 -5.89 13.75 -5.42
N GLU A 56 -6.10 14.74 -6.29
CA GLU A 56 -5.91 14.60 -7.74
C GLU A 56 -4.45 14.31 -8.10
N VAL A 57 -3.50 14.83 -7.31
CA VAL A 57 -2.07 14.57 -7.50
C VAL A 57 -1.71 13.16 -7.02
N TRP A 58 -2.35 12.67 -5.96
CA TRP A 58 -2.25 11.27 -5.53
C TRP A 58 -2.76 10.31 -6.60
N GLU A 59 -3.95 10.55 -7.17
CA GLU A 59 -4.52 9.73 -8.25
C GLU A 59 -3.61 9.75 -9.50
N LYS A 60 -3.02 10.90 -9.83
CA LYS A 60 -2.06 11.01 -10.93
C LYS A 60 -0.78 10.22 -10.68
N SER A 61 -0.24 10.33 -9.46
CA SER A 61 0.92 9.53 -9.02
C SER A 61 0.61 8.03 -9.12
N LEU A 62 -0.55 7.61 -8.60
CA LEU A 62 -1.01 6.23 -8.66
C LEU A 62 -1.11 5.72 -10.10
N SER A 63 -1.74 6.50 -10.99
CA SER A 63 -1.87 6.15 -12.40
C SER A 63 -0.52 5.93 -13.08
N HIS A 64 0.49 6.77 -12.78
CA HIS A 64 1.83 6.61 -13.34
C HIS A 64 2.56 5.36 -12.79
N TYR A 65 2.45 5.06 -11.50
CA TYR A 65 3.05 3.84 -10.95
C TYR A 65 2.35 2.56 -11.43
N LEU A 66 1.03 2.56 -11.58
CA LEU A 66 0.31 1.43 -12.17
C LEU A 66 0.71 1.26 -13.64
N GLU A 67 0.87 2.34 -14.40
CA GLU A 67 1.35 2.25 -15.78
C GLU A 67 2.78 1.68 -15.86
N LEU A 68 3.67 2.06 -14.94
CA LEU A 68 5.01 1.46 -14.86
C LEU A 68 4.94 -0.05 -14.62
N LEU A 69 4.14 -0.49 -13.65
CA LEU A 69 3.95 -1.91 -13.35
C LEU A 69 3.28 -2.66 -14.51
N ARG A 70 2.39 -2.00 -15.25
CA ARG A 70 1.76 -2.56 -16.45
C ARG A 70 2.83 -2.83 -17.51
N LEU A 71 3.62 -1.81 -17.83
CA LEU A 71 4.60 -1.83 -18.90
C LEU A 71 5.81 -2.71 -18.60
N ASP A 72 6.27 -2.72 -17.35
CA ASP A 72 7.39 -3.53 -16.93
C ASP A 72 7.19 -3.99 -15.48
N VAL A 73 6.93 -5.30 -15.34
CA VAL A 73 6.71 -5.95 -14.06
C VAL A 73 7.92 -5.75 -13.14
N GLY A 74 9.13 -5.81 -13.70
CA GLY A 74 10.39 -5.76 -12.97
C GLY A 74 10.91 -4.36 -12.68
N HIS A 75 10.28 -3.31 -13.20
CA HIS A 75 10.81 -1.95 -13.14
C HIS A 75 10.79 -1.38 -11.72
N HIS A 76 11.98 -1.24 -11.13
CA HIS A 76 12.23 -0.73 -9.77
C HIS A 76 11.31 -1.34 -8.70
N CYS A 77 11.85 -2.21 -7.84
CA CYS A 77 11.07 -2.84 -6.75
C CYS A 77 10.29 -1.81 -5.89
N GLU A 78 10.83 -0.61 -5.72
CA GLU A 78 10.21 0.54 -5.05
C GLU A 78 8.83 0.91 -5.59
N THR A 79 8.60 0.76 -6.91
CA THR A 79 7.32 1.02 -7.56
C THR A 79 6.19 0.22 -6.90
N ARG A 80 6.45 -1.07 -6.63
CA ARG A 80 5.47 -1.96 -5.98
C ARG A 80 5.20 -1.54 -4.55
N PHE A 81 6.20 -1.01 -3.85
CA PHE A 81 6.07 -0.65 -2.44
C PHE A 81 5.37 0.70 -2.24
N ARG A 82 5.43 1.63 -3.20
CA ARG A 82 4.76 2.93 -3.07
C ARG A 82 3.25 2.85 -3.27
N VAL A 83 2.78 2.00 -4.19
CA VAL A 83 1.35 1.91 -4.55
C VAL A 83 0.43 1.69 -3.34
N PRO A 84 0.69 0.74 -2.42
CA PRO A 84 -0.13 0.58 -1.21
C PRO A 84 -0.22 1.87 -0.40
N PHE A 85 0.88 2.59 -0.21
CA PHE A 85 0.85 3.84 0.57
C PHE A 85 0.08 4.96 -0.14
N ILE A 86 0.15 5.07 -1.48
CA ILE A 86 -0.70 6.02 -2.21
C ILE A 86 -2.18 5.72 -1.95
N LEU A 87 -2.56 4.45 -2.07
CA LEU A 87 -3.94 4.00 -1.83
C LEU A 87 -4.37 4.31 -0.38
N LEU A 88 -3.48 4.13 0.60
CA LEU A 88 -3.76 4.50 1.99
C LEU A 88 -3.91 6.01 2.22
N TYR A 89 -3.14 6.86 1.53
CA TYR A 89 -3.34 8.33 1.54
C TYR A 89 -4.66 8.74 0.88
N LEU A 90 -5.15 7.96 -0.08
CA LEU A 90 -6.45 8.13 -0.72
C LEU A 90 -7.62 7.55 0.10
N ASN A 91 -7.35 6.92 1.26
CA ASN A 91 -8.33 6.17 2.08
C ASN A 91 -9.00 5.02 1.31
N ARG A 92 -8.24 4.34 0.45
CA ARG A 92 -8.66 3.21 -0.38
C ARG A 92 -8.10 1.90 0.17
N ASP A 93 -8.50 1.58 1.40
CA ASP A 93 -7.93 0.47 2.18
C ASP A 93 -8.17 -0.90 1.53
N ASP A 94 -9.33 -1.13 0.92
CA ASP A 94 -9.63 -2.38 0.19
C ASP A 94 -8.74 -2.54 -1.04
N ASP A 95 -8.59 -1.47 -1.84
CA ASP A 95 -7.72 -1.50 -3.02
C ASP A 95 -6.26 -1.74 -2.63
N ALA A 96 -5.80 -1.11 -1.54
CA ALA A 96 -4.48 -1.36 -0.99
C ALA A 96 -4.34 -2.84 -0.59
N TYR A 97 -5.33 -3.40 0.11
CA TYR A 97 -5.34 -4.82 0.48
C TYR A 97 -5.28 -5.73 -0.75
N CYS A 98 -6.16 -5.53 -1.75
CA CYS A 98 -6.17 -6.31 -2.98
C CYS A 98 -4.84 -6.25 -3.72
N PHE A 99 -4.23 -5.06 -3.84
CA PHE A 99 -2.93 -4.90 -4.46
C PHE A 99 -1.87 -5.73 -3.73
N MET A 100 -1.79 -5.61 -2.40
CA MET A 100 -0.80 -6.33 -1.61
C MET A 100 -1.02 -7.85 -1.69
N ARG A 101 -2.27 -8.32 -1.60
CA ARG A 101 -2.64 -9.73 -1.78
C ARG A 101 -2.20 -10.25 -3.14
N TYR A 102 -2.41 -9.49 -4.21
CA TYR A 102 -1.97 -9.85 -5.55
C TYR A 102 -0.44 -9.99 -5.62
N TRP A 103 0.30 -8.98 -5.16
CA TRP A 103 1.77 -8.99 -5.28
C TRP A 103 2.48 -9.98 -4.35
N LEU A 104 1.91 -10.24 -3.17
CA LEU A 104 2.40 -11.33 -2.31
C LEU A 104 2.21 -12.67 -3.01
N ASN A 105 1.10 -12.87 -3.73
CA ASN A 105 0.84 -14.14 -4.43
C ASN A 105 1.48 -14.25 -5.82
N PHE A 106 1.97 -13.14 -6.38
CA PHE A 106 2.50 -13.04 -7.74
C PHE A 106 3.59 -14.08 -8.08
N GLY A 107 4.53 -14.35 -7.17
CA GLY A 107 5.63 -15.30 -7.42
C GLY A 107 5.26 -16.80 -7.37
N ALA A 108 3.98 -17.17 -7.34
CA ALA A 108 3.56 -18.58 -7.43
C ALA A 108 3.39 -19.06 -8.88
N GLU A 109 3.37 -18.14 -9.83
CA GLU A 109 3.09 -18.41 -11.24
C GLU A 109 4.39 -18.34 -12.05
N ASP A 110 4.41 -19.02 -13.20
CA ASP A 110 5.51 -18.94 -14.15
C ASP A 110 5.51 -17.59 -14.90
N ASP A 111 6.69 -17.20 -15.39
CA ASP A 111 6.90 -15.89 -16.06
C ASP A 111 5.98 -15.71 -17.28
N ASP A 112 5.71 -16.77 -18.06
CA ASP A 112 4.84 -16.70 -19.24
C ASP A 112 3.39 -16.38 -18.84
N THR A 113 2.88 -17.00 -17.77
CA THR A 113 1.56 -16.69 -17.21
C THR A 113 1.46 -15.25 -16.73
N ILE A 114 2.52 -14.74 -16.10
CA ILE A 114 2.60 -13.35 -15.63
C ILE A 114 2.57 -12.38 -16.81
N LEU A 115 3.39 -12.61 -17.83
CA LEU A 115 3.46 -11.75 -19.02
C LEU A 115 2.15 -11.78 -19.80
N ALA A 116 1.56 -12.96 -20.00
CA ALA A 116 0.27 -13.10 -20.67
C ALA A 116 -0.85 -12.33 -19.96
N ARG A 117 -0.86 -12.34 -18.62
CA ARG A 117 -1.79 -11.52 -17.83
C ARG A 117 -1.53 -10.03 -18.03
N HIS A 118 -0.28 -9.58 -17.92
CA HIS A 118 0.06 -8.17 -18.11
C HIS A 118 -0.31 -7.66 -19.50
N ALA A 119 -0.09 -8.47 -20.54
CA ALA A 119 -0.47 -8.17 -21.91
C ALA A 119 -1.99 -8.01 -22.12
N SER A 120 -2.82 -8.56 -21.22
CA SER A 120 -4.28 -8.39 -21.28
C SER A 120 -4.77 -7.06 -20.72
N TYR A 121 -3.95 -6.34 -19.96
CA TYR A 121 -4.33 -5.08 -19.33
C TYR A 121 -4.09 -3.87 -20.25
N CYS A 122 -5.09 -3.00 -20.31
CA CYS A 122 -5.01 -1.72 -20.97
C CYS A 122 -4.49 -0.64 -20.01
N GLN A 123 -4.00 0.47 -20.57
CA GLN A 123 -3.66 1.64 -19.78
C GLN A 123 -4.87 2.11 -18.97
N GLY A 124 -4.69 2.30 -17.67
CA GLY A 124 -5.74 2.73 -16.75
C GLY A 124 -6.53 1.60 -16.09
N ASP A 125 -6.31 0.35 -16.49
CA ASP A 125 -6.90 -0.81 -15.81
C ASP A 125 -6.22 -1.07 -14.46
N TRP A 126 -6.97 -1.74 -13.57
CA TRP A 126 -6.38 -2.36 -12.39
C TRP A 126 -5.59 -3.59 -12.79
N LEU A 127 -4.34 -3.68 -12.36
CA LEU A 127 -3.47 -4.83 -12.62
C LEU A 127 -3.80 -6.06 -11.75
N TYR A 128 -4.81 -5.93 -10.90
CA TYR A 128 -5.21 -6.90 -9.89
C TYR A 128 -6.73 -6.88 -9.73
N PRO A 129 -7.34 -7.99 -9.29
CA PRO A 129 -8.78 -8.03 -9.03
C PRO A 129 -9.12 -7.17 -7.82
N VAL A 130 -9.97 -6.16 -8.03
CA VAL A 130 -10.53 -5.32 -6.96
C VAL A 130 -11.75 -6.01 -6.35
N GLU A 131 -11.77 -6.09 -5.03
CA GLU A 131 -12.83 -6.72 -4.25
C GLU A 131 -13.29 -5.76 -3.14
N PRO A 132 -14.59 -5.45 -3.03
CA PRO A 132 -15.08 -4.60 -1.95
C PRO A 132 -15.02 -5.34 -0.60
N ASP A 133 -14.80 -4.59 0.48
CA ASP A 133 -14.82 -5.06 1.87
C ASP A 133 -13.85 -6.22 2.19
N CYS A 134 -12.79 -6.38 1.40
CA CYS A 134 -11.78 -7.42 1.63
C CYS A 134 -10.74 -7.03 2.70
N ARG A 135 -10.66 -5.75 3.11
CA ARG A 135 -9.66 -5.27 4.07
C ARG A 135 -9.69 -5.97 5.44
N SER A 136 -10.83 -6.57 5.80
CA SER A 136 -10.98 -7.37 7.03
C SER A 136 -10.44 -8.80 6.91
N ASN A 137 -10.13 -9.29 5.72
CA ASN A 137 -9.63 -10.65 5.54
C ASN A 137 -8.26 -10.86 6.18
N ASP A 138 -7.95 -12.13 6.45
CA ASP A 138 -6.69 -12.55 7.05
C ASP A 138 -5.65 -12.89 5.97
N ILE A 139 -4.80 -11.93 5.65
CA ILE A 139 -3.75 -12.16 4.65
C ILE A 139 -2.69 -13.16 5.12
N ALA A 140 -2.52 -13.32 6.45
CA ALA A 140 -1.60 -14.29 7.01
C ALA A 140 -2.11 -15.71 6.79
N GLU A 141 -3.42 -15.95 6.89
CA GLU A 141 -4.00 -17.23 6.51
C GLU A 141 -3.96 -17.46 4.99
N GLU A 142 -4.27 -16.42 4.19
CA GLU A 142 -4.30 -16.53 2.72
C GLU A 142 -2.91 -16.72 2.09
N SER A 143 -1.85 -16.15 2.68
CA SER A 143 -0.51 -16.03 2.08
C SER A 143 0.64 -16.39 3.03
N SER A 144 0.37 -17.21 4.07
CA SER A 144 1.30 -17.58 5.15
C SER A 144 2.75 -17.84 4.72
N SER A 145 2.97 -18.73 3.75
CA SER A 145 4.32 -19.13 3.35
C SER A 145 5.15 -17.99 2.77
N LYS A 146 4.53 -16.97 2.18
CA LYS A 146 5.24 -15.89 1.47
C LYS A 146 5.52 -14.66 2.34
N LEU A 147 4.74 -14.49 3.41
CA LEU A 147 4.92 -13.38 4.34
C LEU A 147 6.21 -13.53 5.16
N GLU A 148 6.61 -14.76 5.45
CA GLU A 148 7.82 -15.08 6.23
C GLU A 148 9.11 -15.07 5.39
N GLU A 149 9.01 -15.18 4.06
CA GLU A 149 10.15 -15.55 3.21
C GLU A 149 10.96 -14.39 2.64
N THR A 150 10.49 -13.12 2.66
CA THR A 150 11.23 -12.05 1.95
C THR A 150 11.31 -10.72 2.70
N HIS A 151 12.51 -10.12 2.74
CA HIS A 151 12.70 -8.72 3.16
C HIS A 151 11.84 -7.73 2.34
N TYR A 152 11.40 -8.13 1.14
CA TYR A 152 10.53 -7.33 0.27
C TYR A 152 9.05 -7.31 0.71
N THR A 153 8.64 -8.10 1.71
CA THR A 153 7.29 -8.01 2.30
C THR A 153 7.15 -6.89 3.33
N LEU A 154 8.26 -6.38 3.90
CA LEU A 154 8.20 -5.46 5.04
C LEU A 154 7.38 -4.16 4.77
N PRO A 155 7.48 -3.49 3.60
CA PRO A 155 6.61 -2.35 3.31
C PRO A 155 5.13 -2.73 3.23
N HIS A 156 4.84 -3.93 2.70
CA HIS A 156 3.47 -4.47 2.64
C HIS A 156 2.94 -4.76 4.05
N LEU A 157 3.75 -5.35 4.92
CA LEU A 157 3.39 -5.59 6.32
C LEU A 157 3.07 -4.28 7.06
N VAL A 158 3.87 -3.22 6.85
CA VAL A 158 3.58 -1.91 7.44
C VAL A 158 2.28 -1.32 6.90
N ALA A 159 2.03 -1.40 5.59
CA ALA A 159 0.77 -0.96 5.01
C ALA A 159 -0.44 -1.77 5.54
N LEU A 160 -0.30 -3.08 5.70
CA LEU A 160 -1.32 -3.95 6.32
C LEU A 160 -1.57 -3.57 7.78
N ALA A 161 -0.52 -3.30 8.55
CA ALA A 161 -0.65 -2.82 9.93
C ALA A 161 -1.47 -1.52 9.98
N ILE A 162 -1.24 -0.58 9.04
CA ILE A 162 -2.03 0.66 8.94
C ILE A 162 -3.51 0.34 8.71
N ILE A 163 -3.84 -0.55 7.77
CA ILE A 163 -5.21 -0.99 7.50
C ILE A 163 -5.84 -1.59 8.76
N LYS A 164 -5.18 -2.56 9.40
CA LYS A 164 -5.72 -3.22 10.59
C LYS A 164 -5.89 -2.26 11.76
N MET A 165 -4.94 -1.33 11.97
CA MET A 165 -5.11 -0.26 12.96
C MET A 165 -6.30 0.65 12.64
N ARG A 166 -6.55 1.01 11.38
CA ARG A 166 -7.72 1.83 10.99
C ARG A 166 -9.04 1.11 11.27
N ILE A 167 -9.10 -0.19 10.96
CA ILE A 167 -10.25 -1.05 11.27
C ILE A 167 -10.46 -1.11 12.79
N VAL A 168 -9.40 -1.35 13.56
CA VAL A 168 -9.46 -1.41 15.03
C VAL A 168 -9.89 -0.07 15.65
N ALA A 169 -9.35 1.04 15.15
CA ALA A 169 -9.70 2.38 15.59
C ALA A 169 -11.18 2.70 15.29
N THR A 170 -11.66 2.35 14.10
CA THR A 170 -13.07 2.51 13.70
C THR A 170 -13.98 1.68 14.60
N GLY A 171 -13.62 0.42 14.85
CA GLY A 171 -14.38 -0.46 15.73
C GLY A 171 -14.47 0.09 17.17
N LYS A 172 -13.38 0.67 17.68
CA LYS A 172 -13.37 1.32 18.99
C LYS A 172 -14.29 2.55 19.02
N ALA A 173 -14.20 3.43 18.02
CA ALA A 173 -15.03 4.63 17.95
C ALA A 173 -16.53 4.31 17.86
N ILE A 174 -16.91 3.29 17.07
CA ILE A 174 -18.29 2.80 17.00
C ILE A 174 -18.74 2.23 18.35
N SER A 175 -17.88 1.45 19.01
CA SER A 175 -18.18 0.89 20.34
C SER A 175 -18.46 1.99 21.35
N GLU A 176 -17.58 3.00 21.44
CA GLU A 176 -17.75 4.15 22.35
C GLU A 176 -19.02 4.95 22.05
N THR A 177 -19.35 5.12 20.76
CA THR A 177 -20.57 5.82 20.33
C THR A 177 -21.82 5.03 20.72
N LEU A 178 -21.80 3.70 20.57
CA LEU A 178 -22.90 2.84 20.98
C LEU A 178 -23.06 2.85 22.50
N ASP A 179 -21.96 2.78 23.26
CA ASP A 179 -21.98 2.83 24.71
C ASP A 179 -22.66 4.11 25.18
N PHE A 180 -22.25 5.26 24.64
CA PHE A 180 -22.90 6.54 24.91
C PHE A 180 -24.39 6.51 24.53
N THR A 181 -24.73 6.00 23.34
CA THR A 181 -26.12 5.96 22.85
C THR A 181 -27.01 5.12 23.76
N PHE A 182 -26.57 3.92 24.14
CA PHE A 182 -27.32 3.04 25.03
C PHE A 182 -27.33 3.55 26.47
N GLN A 183 -26.32 4.31 26.92
CA GLN A 183 -26.23 4.85 28.29
C GLN A 183 -26.83 6.25 28.48
N GLU A 184 -27.11 7.02 27.43
CA GLU A 184 -27.56 8.41 27.59
C GLU A 184 -28.88 8.70 26.85
N THR A 185 -29.39 7.78 26.04
CA THR A 185 -30.63 7.96 25.27
C THR A 185 -31.73 6.99 25.69
N ALA A 186 -32.90 7.07 25.03
CA ALA A 186 -34.02 6.15 25.22
C ALA A 186 -33.68 4.68 24.87
N CYS A 187 -32.55 4.43 24.21
CA CYS A 187 -32.05 3.09 23.89
C CYS A 187 -31.68 2.24 25.13
N LYS A 188 -31.58 2.83 26.33
CA LYS A 188 -31.45 2.11 27.62
C LYS A 188 -32.44 0.97 27.79
N ASN A 189 -33.66 1.16 27.28
CA ASN A 189 -34.74 0.19 27.44
C ASN A 189 -34.68 -0.96 26.42
N VAL A 190 -33.68 -0.97 25.54
CA VAL A 190 -33.57 -1.88 24.39
C VAL A 190 -32.16 -2.48 24.30
N GLU A 191 -31.49 -2.70 25.44
CA GLU A 191 -30.14 -3.27 25.50
C GLU A 191 -30.01 -4.62 24.79
N GLU A 192 -31.09 -5.39 24.71
CA GLU A 192 -31.16 -6.70 24.03
C GLU A 192 -30.78 -6.63 22.55
N VAL A 193 -30.97 -5.48 21.90
CA VAL A 193 -30.67 -5.29 20.46
C VAL A 193 -29.24 -4.78 20.23
N ARG A 194 -28.51 -4.41 21.29
CA ARG A 194 -27.13 -3.89 21.21
C ARG A 194 -26.18 -4.83 20.47
N PRO A 195 -26.15 -6.16 20.71
CA PRO A 195 -25.24 -7.05 19.98
C PRO A 195 -25.54 -7.09 18.48
N ILE A 196 -26.82 -7.04 18.09
CA ILE A 196 -27.25 -7.05 16.69
C ILE A 196 -26.83 -5.76 15.98
N VAL A 197 -27.00 -4.61 16.63
CA VAL A 197 -26.56 -3.31 16.09
C VAL A 197 -25.04 -3.25 15.99
N GLN A 198 -24.33 -3.80 16.98
CA GLN A 198 -22.88 -3.91 16.96
C GLN A 198 -22.42 -4.75 15.76
N GLU A 199 -22.93 -5.96 15.61
CA GLU A 199 -22.60 -6.84 14.49
C GLU A 199 -22.89 -6.18 13.13
N PHE A 200 -24.06 -5.55 13.00
CA PHE A 200 -24.44 -4.85 11.77
C PHE A 200 -23.53 -3.66 11.43
N LEU A 201 -23.09 -2.89 12.43
CA LEU A 201 -22.25 -1.71 12.22
C LEU A 201 -20.78 -2.06 12.00
N PHE A 202 -20.29 -3.15 12.61
CA PHE A 202 -18.91 -3.58 12.42
C PHE A 202 -18.76 -4.32 11.08
N GLY A 203 -19.63 -5.29 10.78
CA GLY A 203 -19.43 -6.18 9.62
C GLY A 203 -18.19 -7.08 9.72
N PHE A 204 -17.46 -7.05 10.84
CA PHE A 204 -16.28 -7.87 11.13
C PHE A 204 -16.10 -8.07 12.64
N ASP A 205 -15.35 -9.09 13.04
CA ASP A 205 -14.97 -9.32 14.43
C ASP A 205 -13.74 -8.48 14.82
N ILE A 206 -13.94 -7.47 15.67
CA ILE A 206 -12.89 -6.59 16.17
C ILE A 206 -11.76 -7.33 16.90
N ASN A 207 -12.06 -8.44 17.57
CA ASN A 207 -11.04 -9.20 18.30
C ASN A 207 -10.14 -9.96 17.34
N SER A 208 -10.73 -10.60 16.32
CA SER A 208 -9.99 -11.18 15.20
C SER A 208 -9.08 -10.14 14.52
N GLN A 209 -9.57 -8.92 14.25
CA GLN A 209 -8.74 -7.87 13.64
C GLN A 209 -7.58 -7.41 14.53
N ARG A 210 -7.75 -7.39 15.86
CA ARG A 210 -6.67 -7.12 16.81
C ARG A 210 -5.62 -8.22 16.80
N GLN A 211 -6.04 -9.48 16.80
CA GLN A 211 -5.13 -10.62 16.72
C GLN A 211 -4.33 -10.60 15.41
N GLN A 212 -4.97 -10.30 14.29
CA GLN A 212 -4.28 -10.12 13.00
C GLN A 212 -3.26 -8.99 13.04
N LEU A 213 -3.62 -7.84 13.60
CA LEU A 213 -2.69 -6.72 13.80
C LEU A 213 -1.49 -7.16 14.65
N ASP A 214 -1.73 -7.88 15.73
CA ASP A 214 -0.68 -8.39 16.61
C ASP A 214 0.29 -9.30 15.86
N THR A 215 -0.23 -10.24 15.05
CA THR A 215 0.59 -11.11 14.19
C THR A 215 1.39 -10.30 13.16
N ILE A 216 0.79 -9.30 12.52
CA ILE A 216 1.49 -8.45 11.55
C ILE A 216 2.62 -7.67 12.23
N LEU A 217 2.39 -7.12 13.42
CA LEU A 217 3.43 -6.41 14.18
C LEU A 217 4.57 -7.34 14.59
N ASP A 218 4.29 -8.60 14.95
CA ASP A 218 5.30 -9.61 15.24
C ASP A 218 6.14 -9.92 13.98
N LEU A 219 5.51 -10.03 12.81
CA LEU A 219 6.21 -10.21 11.52
C LEU A 219 7.09 -9.00 11.17
N ILE A 220 6.60 -7.78 11.41
CA ILE A 220 7.40 -6.55 11.21
C ILE A 220 8.62 -6.57 12.13
N HIS A 221 8.44 -6.90 13.41
CA HIS A 221 9.53 -6.99 14.38
C HIS A 221 10.53 -8.09 14.01
N HIS A 222 10.07 -9.22 13.50
CA HIS A 222 10.96 -10.28 13.02
C HIS A 222 11.80 -9.82 11.80
N GLY A 223 11.18 -9.10 10.86
CA GLY A 223 11.85 -8.60 9.65
C GLY A 223 12.84 -7.45 9.90
N ASP A 224 12.48 -6.51 10.77
CA ASP A 224 13.37 -5.45 11.27
C ASP A 224 12.99 -5.09 12.73
N PRO A 225 13.74 -5.61 13.73
CA PRO A 225 13.44 -5.37 15.14
C PRO A 225 13.44 -3.90 15.55
N SER A 226 14.13 -3.03 14.79
CA SER A 226 14.28 -1.61 15.08
C SER A 226 13.20 -0.74 14.43
N LEU A 227 12.43 -1.26 13.48
CA LEU A 227 11.54 -0.44 12.67
C LEU A 227 10.42 0.19 13.51
N LEU A 228 9.75 -0.59 14.36
CA LEU A 228 8.67 -0.09 15.21
C LEU A 228 9.16 0.96 16.24
N SER A 229 10.32 0.75 16.84
CA SER A 229 10.93 1.74 17.74
C SER A 229 11.36 3.00 16.97
N THR A 230 11.89 2.85 15.75
CA THR A 230 12.26 3.99 14.90
C THR A 230 11.04 4.82 14.51
N ILE A 231 9.89 4.19 14.22
CA ILE A 231 8.61 4.90 13.98
C ILE A 231 8.22 5.71 15.22
N LEU A 232 8.32 5.12 16.41
CA LEU A 232 7.98 5.78 17.67
C LEU A 232 8.92 6.97 17.97
N GLU A 233 10.22 6.81 17.75
CA GLU A 233 11.22 7.88 17.90
C GLU A 233 11.00 9.01 16.88
N SER A 234 10.45 8.68 15.70
CA SER A 234 10.19 9.62 14.60
C SER A 234 8.85 10.36 14.72
N ILE A 235 8.11 10.25 15.84
CA ILE A 235 6.82 10.97 16.03
C ILE A 235 6.96 12.47 15.76
N HIS A 236 8.06 13.07 16.22
CA HIS A 236 8.30 14.51 16.14
C HIS A 236 8.45 15.05 14.70
N ILE A 237 8.74 14.18 13.73
CA ILE A 237 8.92 14.52 12.30
C ILE A 237 7.80 13.95 11.40
N SER A 238 6.79 13.30 11.98
CA SER A 238 5.72 12.62 11.23
C SER A 238 4.86 13.54 10.36
N GLU A 239 4.73 14.80 10.76
CA GLU A 239 3.95 15.82 10.04
C GLU A 239 4.82 16.71 9.12
N THR A 240 6.10 16.37 8.91
CA THR A 240 7.01 17.11 8.02
C THR A 240 6.58 17.00 6.57
N ARG A 241 6.04 18.10 6.01
CA ARG A 241 5.42 18.10 4.66
C ARG A 241 6.39 18.01 3.52
N ARG A 242 7.61 18.51 3.65
CA ARG A 242 8.57 18.46 2.56
C ARG A 242 9.32 17.13 2.59
N PRO A 243 9.26 16.31 1.52
CA PRO A 243 9.99 15.05 1.48
C PRO A 243 11.49 15.24 1.72
N VAL A 244 12.09 16.33 1.22
CA VAL A 244 13.51 16.65 1.43
C VAL A 244 13.82 16.86 2.91
N GLU A 245 13.00 17.60 3.65
CA GLU A 245 13.19 17.82 5.09
C GLU A 245 13.03 16.51 5.88
N LEU A 246 12.13 15.62 5.43
CA LEU A 246 11.95 14.31 6.04
C LEU A 246 13.15 13.38 5.78
N VAL A 247 13.68 13.38 4.56
CA VAL A 247 14.90 12.67 4.17
C VAL A 247 16.09 13.15 5.00
N ASP A 248 16.25 14.46 5.16
CA ASP A 248 17.29 15.06 5.99
C ASP A 248 17.11 14.67 7.48
N ALA A 249 15.88 14.74 8.01
CA ALA A 249 15.58 14.40 9.39
C ALA A 249 15.80 12.91 9.71
N LEU A 250 15.56 12.03 8.75
CA LEU A 250 15.84 10.59 8.86
C LEU A 250 17.35 10.27 8.74
N ASN A 251 18.21 11.27 8.53
CA ASN A 251 19.63 11.08 8.18
C ASN A 251 19.80 10.08 7.03
N TYR A 252 18.97 10.22 5.98
CA TYR A 252 18.96 9.39 4.79
C TYR A 252 20.25 9.61 3.97
N HIS A 253 21.38 9.16 4.49
CA HIS A 253 22.67 9.26 3.84
C HIS A 253 23.13 7.91 3.27
N ASN A 254 22.48 6.81 3.68
CA ASN A 254 22.85 5.44 3.29
C ASN A 254 21.76 4.67 2.53
N GLY A 255 20.62 5.29 2.19
CA GLY A 255 19.59 4.65 1.38
C GLY A 255 19.03 3.36 1.97
N SER A 256 18.86 3.30 3.30
CA SER A 256 18.41 2.06 3.90
C SER A 256 16.95 1.77 3.54
N PHE A 257 16.62 0.50 3.39
CA PHE A 257 15.25 0.06 3.09
C PHE A 257 14.26 0.50 4.18
N LYS A 258 14.72 0.56 5.43
CA LYS A 258 13.98 1.12 6.57
C LYS A 258 13.58 2.58 6.32
N ASP A 259 14.52 3.41 5.86
CA ASP A 259 14.24 4.82 5.66
C ASP A 259 13.23 5.03 4.52
N PHE A 260 13.27 4.17 3.49
CA PHE A 260 12.24 4.14 2.45
C PHE A 260 10.86 3.82 3.05
N ILE A 261 10.75 2.82 3.93
CA ILE A 261 9.49 2.49 4.61
C ILE A 261 8.99 3.71 5.41
N LEU A 262 9.85 4.35 6.19
CA LEU A 262 9.50 5.52 6.99
C LEU A 262 9.02 6.69 6.12
N LEU A 263 9.73 7.00 5.04
CA LEU A 263 9.37 8.06 4.10
C LEU A 263 7.95 7.89 3.52
N ASN A 264 7.54 6.65 3.26
CA ASN A 264 6.24 6.37 2.67
C ASN A 264 5.12 6.19 3.70
N SER A 265 5.44 5.65 4.88
CA SER A 265 4.44 5.17 5.85
C SER A 265 4.26 6.05 7.08
N LEU A 266 5.29 6.77 7.53
CA LEU A 266 5.34 7.36 8.89
C LEU A 266 4.11 8.22 9.22
N ARG A 267 3.75 9.12 8.30
CA ARG A 267 2.59 10.00 8.46
C ARG A 267 1.27 9.21 8.47
N SER A 268 1.05 8.36 7.48
CA SER A 268 -0.16 7.53 7.39
C SER A 268 -0.32 6.62 8.61
N PHE A 269 0.78 6.09 9.14
CA PHE A 269 0.82 5.25 10.33
C PHE A 269 0.43 6.02 11.59
N LEU A 270 1.10 7.15 11.85
CA LEU A 270 0.91 7.90 13.09
C LEU A 270 -0.38 8.73 13.11
N ARG A 271 -1.02 8.96 11.96
CA ARG A 271 -2.36 9.55 11.88
C ARG A 271 -3.50 8.60 12.27
N VAL A 272 -3.24 7.29 12.39
CA VAL A 272 -4.28 6.36 12.84
C VAL A 272 -4.54 6.55 14.34
N PRO A 273 -5.80 6.80 14.77
CA PRO A 273 -6.10 6.97 16.18
C PRO A 273 -5.68 5.76 17.02
N GLY A 274 -4.90 6.01 18.08
CA GLY A 274 -4.38 4.96 18.97
C GLY A 274 -3.10 4.26 18.50
N ALA A 275 -2.54 4.61 17.33
CA ALA A 275 -1.31 3.98 16.82
C ALA A 275 -0.13 4.10 17.80
N ILE A 276 0.05 5.26 18.44
CA ILE A 276 1.12 5.48 19.42
C ILE A 276 0.96 4.56 20.63
N ASP A 277 -0.26 4.35 21.11
CA ASP A 277 -0.51 3.49 22.26
C ASP A 277 -0.23 2.03 21.92
N ILE A 278 -0.59 1.60 20.71
CA ILE A 278 -0.28 0.26 20.18
C ILE A 278 1.24 0.05 20.12
N LEU A 279 1.98 1.02 19.58
CA LEU A 279 3.45 0.94 19.51
C LEU A 279 4.10 0.87 20.89
N ARG A 280 3.63 1.68 21.85
CA ARG A 280 4.15 1.70 23.23
C ARG A 280 3.90 0.42 24.01
N GLN A 281 2.88 -0.36 23.66
CA GLN A 281 2.64 -1.66 24.28
C GLN A 281 3.62 -2.73 23.78
N ARG A 282 4.35 -2.45 22.69
CA ARG A 282 5.25 -3.39 22.01
C ARG A 282 6.74 -3.06 22.16
N GLY A 283 7.10 -1.80 22.45
CA GLY A 283 8.47 -1.36 22.73
C GLY A 283 8.84 -1.46 24.20
#